data_AF-A0A662TZ13-F1
#
_entry.id   AF-A0A662TZ13-F1
#
_cell.length_a   1.000
_cell.length_b   1.000
_cell.length_c   1.000
_cell.angle_alpha   90.00
_cell.angle_beta   90.00
_cell.angle_gamma   90.00
#
_symmetry.space_group_name_H-M   'P 1'
#
loop_
_entity.id
_entity.type
_entity.pdbx_description
1 polymer ?
#
loop_
_entity_poly.entity_id
_entity_poly.type
_entity_poly.pdbx_seq_one_letter_code
_entity_poly.pdbx_strand_id
1 'polypeptide(L)'
;MISVDLHLITVSVVWAAALFLALTVIMYYYMTIATTLKELWRILFAILVLYSATYSSNALFYTIVVLVLGSRPECFSFYGKSIPGLIGITASVIMALILNYISCLIVSRGNEFRAIKILITKPPYVIITFLLLLGLIYVFLGPSALYVYAYGDYTVYYDSTALIIFWTTLILLFHVLHVIYSKAESLWRVKEVISSLKIISSLIYAQLIIGLVAMTYSSIFLRSAYGFMNITWLIIGLAMAYIFPKSLLAPYIRYIEGYGTVFLREKDVEKREIEVQKILVEYDPKTDYFREVSNNILNYFKGLPVVIVGCLGKPFVNKRTSLKAILVPVAVSSLVAQKEGVSITNLPLILHTLLSVLSNIKGAAVIIIDDLTDLIVANDVKSVYMFLKQLFEHARTATCIALLNKQAVDENARALYEGIFDSIYIVNSSGSRRIK
;
A
#
# COMPACT_ATOMS: atom_id res chain seq x y z
N MET A 1 -45.45 12.31 -2.68
CA MET A 1 -45.07 10.93 -2.31
C MET A 1 -44.07 10.44 -3.34
N ILE A 2 -42.82 10.21 -2.93
CA ILE A 2 -41.85 9.46 -3.75
C ILE A 2 -42.31 7.99 -3.74
N SER A 3 -42.34 7.32 -4.89
CA SER A 3 -42.81 5.92 -4.95
C SER A 3 -41.89 5.02 -4.12
N VAL A 4 -42.47 4.02 -3.45
CA VAL A 4 -41.76 2.99 -2.67
C VAL A 4 -40.63 2.35 -3.49
N ASP A 5 -40.83 2.22 -4.79
CA ASP A 5 -39.85 1.71 -5.75
C ASP A 5 -38.56 2.54 -5.80
N LEU A 6 -38.65 3.89 -5.72
CA LEU A 6 -37.46 4.74 -5.77
C LEU A 6 -36.63 4.63 -4.49
N HIS A 7 -37.27 4.44 -3.34
CA HIS A 7 -36.56 4.19 -2.08
C HIS A 7 -35.88 2.82 -2.07
N LEU A 8 -36.55 1.79 -2.59
CA LEU A 8 -35.98 0.45 -2.72
C LEU A 8 -34.76 0.45 -3.65
N ILE A 9 -34.87 1.10 -4.81
CA ILE A 9 -33.76 1.27 -5.77
C ILE A 9 -32.59 2.00 -5.10
N THR A 10 -32.86 3.06 -4.34
CA THR A 10 -31.81 3.81 -3.63
C THR A 10 -31.09 2.94 -2.61
N VAL A 11 -31.83 2.19 -1.79
CA VAL A 11 -31.26 1.25 -0.80
C VAL A 11 -30.43 0.16 -1.49
N SER A 12 -30.92 -0.41 -2.59
CA SER A 12 -30.21 -1.43 -3.37
C SER A 12 -28.92 -0.90 -3.99
N VAL A 13 -28.92 0.33 -4.53
CA VAL A 13 -27.72 0.97 -5.10
C VAL A 13 -26.68 1.24 -4.01
N VAL A 14 -27.10 1.71 -2.83
CA VAL A 14 -26.18 1.96 -1.70
C VAL A 14 -25.60 0.65 -1.17
N TRP A 15 -26.38 -0.43 -1.08
CA TRP A 15 -25.87 -1.76 -0.73
C TRP A 15 -24.92 -2.35 -1.77
N ALA A 16 -25.25 -2.22 -3.06
CA ALA A 16 -24.37 -2.69 -4.13
C ALA A 16 -23.02 -1.96 -4.10
N ALA A 17 -23.02 -0.65 -3.86
CA ALA A 17 -21.80 0.15 -3.67
C ALA A 17 -21.02 -0.28 -2.42
N ALA A 18 -21.71 -0.48 -1.29
CA ALA A 18 -21.10 -0.94 -0.04
C ALA A 18 -20.43 -2.31 -0.19
N LEU A 19 -21.13 -3.28 -0.80
CA LEU A 19 -20.61 -4.62 -1.08
C LEU A 19 -19.43 -4.58 -2.04
N PHE A 20 -19.52 -3.81 -3.13
CA PHE A 20 -18.42 -3.65 -4.07
C PHE A 20 -17.17 -3.08 -3.40
N LEU A 21 -17.32 -2.04 -2.58
CA LEU A 21 -16.22 -1.45 -1.83
C LEU A 21 -15.66 -2.42 -0.78
N ALA A 22 -16.52 -3.18 -0.08
CA ALA A 22 -16.08 -4.18 0.88
C ALA A 22 -15.30 -5.33 0.21
N LEU A 23 -15.79 -5.84 -0.92
CA LEU A 23 -15.08 -6.83 -1.74
C LEU A 23 -13.76 -6.30 -2.26
N THR A 24 -13.72 -5.02 -2.64
CA THR A 24 -12.49 -4.32 -3.03
C THR A 24 -11.51 -4.29 -1.85
N VAL A 25 -11.95 -3.91 -0.65
CA VAL A 25 -11.11 -3.92 0.57
C VAL A 25 -10.56 -5.33 0.85
N ILE A 26 -11.38 -6.37 0.75
CA ILE A 26 -10.97 -7.77 0.96
C ILE A 26 -9.92 -8.17 -0.09
N MET A 27 -10.19 -7.95 -1.37
CA MET A 27 -9.26 -8.26 -2.47
C MET A 27 -7.93 -7.52 -2.27
N TYR A 28 -7.98 -6.27 -1.81
CA TYR A 28 -6.79 -5.48 -1.52
C TYR A 28 -5.97 -6.01 -0.35
N TYR A 29 -6.65 -6.40 0.73
CA TYR A 29 -6.00 -7.00 1.88
C TYR A 29 -5.21 -8.26 1.50
N TYR A 30 -5.76 -9.09 0.60
CA TYR A 30 -5.03 -10.24 0.06
C TYR A 30 -3.86 -9.83 -0.87
N MET A 31 -4.01 -8.74 -1.63
CA MET A 31 -2.94 -8.21 -2.51
C MET A 31 -1.81 -7.48 -1.76
N THR A 32 -1.93 -7.20 -0.46
CA THR A 32 -0.88 -6.56 0.37
C THR A 32 0.49 -7.23 0.21
N ILE A 33 0.48 -8.56 0.01
CA ILE A 33 1.65 -9.43 -0.15
C ILE A 33 2.49 -9.05 -1.39
N ALA A 34 1.88 -8.45 -2.42
CA ALA A 34 2.53 -8.14 -3.69
C ALA A 34 3.02 -6.69 -3.83
N THR A 35 2.81 -5.81 -2.84
CA THR A 35 2.99 -4.35 -3.04
C THR A 35 4.37 -3.84 -2.60
N THR A 36 5.07 -3.15 -3.50
CA THR A 36 6.43 -2.61 -3.28
C THR A 36 6.49 -1.42 -2.30
N LEU A 37 5.35 -0.81 -1.94
CA LEU A 37 5.24 0.43 -1.15
C LEU A 37 4.21 0.30 -0.01
N LYS A 38 4.61 -0.38 1.08
CA LYS A 38 3.74 -0.71 2.22
C LYS A 38 3.08 0.51 2.89
N GLU A 39 3.78 1.64 2.99
CA GLU A 39 3.28 2.85 3.68
C GLU A 39 2.16 3.55 2.89
N LEU A 40 2.37 3.77 1.59
CA LEU A 40 1.34 4.34 0.72
C LEU A 40 0.13 3.40 0.61
N TRP A 41 0.38 2.08 0.58
CA TRP A 41 -0.66 1.07 0.58
C TRP A 41 -1.57 1.19 1.82
N ARG A 42 -1.02 1.38 3.02
CA ARG A 42 -1.80 1.57 4.26
C ARG A 42 -2.68 2.82 4.19
N ILE A 43 -2.16 3.91 3.64
CA ILE A 43 -2.90 5.17 3.49
C ILE A 43 -4.08 4.99 2.51
N LEU A 44 -3.83 4.37 1.35
CA LEU A 44 -4.86 4.12 0.34
C LEU A 44 -5.91 3.11 0.81
N PHE A 45 -5.47 2.10 1.56
CA PHE A 45 -6.35 1.13 2.22
C PHE A 45 -7.25 1.82 3.25
N ALA A 46 -6.72 2.72 4.07
CA ALA A 46 -7.51 3.47 5.05
C ALA A 46 -8.60 4.33 4.37
N ILE A 47 -8.27 4.97 3.24
CA ILE A 47 -9.24 5.75 2.44
C ILE A 47 -10.35 4.82 1.90
N LEU A 48 -10.01 3.67 1.32
CA LEU A 48 -11.01 2.70 0.82
C LEU A 48 -11.88 2.12 1.94
N VAL A 49 -11.28 1.76 3.08
CA VAL A 49 -12.00 1.27 4.26
C VAL A 49 -12.98 2.33 4.76
N LEU A 50 -12.58 3.60 4.80
CA LEU A 50 -13.45 4.68 5.21
C LEU A 50 -14.62 4.88 4.25
N TYR A 51 -14.41 4.81 2.93
CA TYR A 51 -15.52 4.80 1.96
C TYR A 51 -16.45 3.59 2.20
N SER A 52 -15.90 2.38 2.29
CA SER A 52 -16.69 1.15 2.52
C SER A 52 -17.52 1.22 3.80
N ALA A 53 -16.93 1.68 4.91
CA ALA A 53 -17.61 1.86 6.18
C ALA A 53 -18.73 2.91 6.07
N THR A 54 -18.45 4.06 5.43
CA THR A 54 -19.44 5.14 5.26
C THR A 54 -20.65 4.68 4.45
N TYR A 55 -20.41 4.00 3.32
CA TYR A 55 -21.48 3.44 2.49
C TYR A 55 -22.25 2.34 3.22
N SER A 56 -21.58 1.49 3.99
CA SER A 56 -22.23 0.42 4.76
C SER A 56 -23.09 0.98 5.89
N SER A 57 -22.60 1.99 6.62
CA SER A 57 -23.37 2.67 7.68
C SER A 57 -24.61 3.37 7.11
N ASN A 58 -24.48 4.05 5.97
CA ASN A 58 -25.63 4.64 5.28
C ASN A 58 -26.60 3.56 4.78
N ALA A 59 -26.10 2.46 4.18
CA ALA A 59 -26.94 1.35 3.71
C ALA A 59 -27.77 0.76 4.85
N LEU A 60 -27.12 0.45 5.98
CA LEU A 60 -27.77 -0.09 7.17
C LEU A 60 -28.82 0.89 7.71
N PHE A 61 -28.48 2.17 7.81
CA PHE A 61 -29.39 3.20 8.28
C PHE A 61 -30.64 3.31 7.39
N TYR A 62 -30.47 3.46 6.07
CA TYR A 62 -31.60 3.54 5.16
C TYR A 62 -32.42 2.24 5.13
N THR A 63 -31.78 1.06 5.26
CA THR A 63 -32.48 -0.22 5.36
C THR A 63 -33.39 -0.27 6.59
N ILE A 64 -32.87 0.08 7.76
CA ILE A 64 -33.64 0.08 9.01
C ILE A 64 -34.78 1.09 8.94
N VAL A 65 -34.51 2.32 8.48
CA VAL A 65 -35.51 3.38 8.49
C VAL A 65 -36.59 3.19 7.41
N VAL A 66 -36.21 2.79 6.20
CA VAL A 66 -37.14 2.65 5.07
C VAL A 66 -37.93 1.34 5.17
N LEU A 67 -37.25 0.21 5.41
CA LEU A 67 -37.88 -1.12 5.32
C LEU A 67 -38.49 -1.58 6.65
N VAL A 68 -37.91 -1.19 7.80
CA VAL A 68 -38.40 -1.66 9.12
C VAL A 68 -39.32 -0.63 9.77
N LEU A 69 -39.00 0.66 9.68
CA LEU A 69 -39.74 1.73 10.37
C LEU A 69 -40.75 2.48 9.48
N GLY A 70 -40.90 2.08 8.21
CA GLY A 70 -41.95 2.60 7.32
C GLY A 70 -41.74 4.03 6.83
N SER A 71 -40.49 4.49 6.67
CA SER A 71 -40.14 5.78 6.04
C SER A 71 -40.75 7.02 6.71
N ARG A 72 -40.95 7.01 8.04
CA ARG A 72 -41.43 8.21 8.76
C ARG A 72 -40.30 9.25 8.88
N PRO A 73 -40.55 10.54 8.56
CA PRO A 73 -39.53 11.60 8.60
C PRO A 73 -38.82 11.73 9.96
N GLU A 74 -39.55 11.48 11.05
CA GLU A 74 -39.05 11.51 12.43
C GLU A 74 -37.93 10.47 12.67
N CYS A 75 -38.01 9.32 12.00
CA CYS A 75 -37.05 8.23 12.11
C CYS A 75 -35.72 8.51 11.40
N PHE A 76 -35.64 9.56 10.57
CA PHE A 76 -34.40 9.98 9.92
C PHE A 76 -33.54 10.90 10.81
N SER A 77 -34.07 11.30 11.98
CA SER A 77 -33.48 12.31 12.85
C SER A 77 -33.13 11.78 14.24
N PHE A 78 -32.03 12.26 14.82
CA PHE A 78 -31.70 12.06 16.23
C PHE A 78 -31.64 13.43 16.90
N TYR A 79 -32.55 13.70 17.85
CA TYR A 79 -32.76 15.04 18.42
C TYR A 79 -32.88 16.16 17.36
N GLY A 80 -33.58 15.88 16.25
CA GLY A 80 -33.76 16.83 15.13
C GLY A 80 -32.58 16.93 14.15
N LYS A 81 -31.46 16.23 14.40
CA LYS A 81 -30.29 16.21 13.51
C LYS A 81 -30.34 15.11 12.46
N SER A 82 -29.81 15.39 11.27
CA SER A 82 -29.70 14.43 10.18
C SER A 82 -28.62 13.38 10.44
N ILE A 83 -29.02 12.14 10.73
CA ILE A 83 -28.07 11.03 10.92
C ILE A 83 -27.21 10.80 9.65
N PRO A 84 -27.77 10.75 8.42
CA PRO A 84 -26.95 10.66 7.20
C PRO A 84 -26.00 11.85 7.03
N GLY A 85 -26.45 13.07 7.38
CA GLY A 85 -25.61 14.27 7.37
C GLY A 85 -24.46 14.20 8.37
N LEU A 86 -24.69 13.66 9.57
CA LEU A 86 -23.66 13.45 10.59
C LEU A 86 -22.64 12.40 10.14
N ILE A 87 -23.09 11.28 9.55
CA ILE A 87 -22.21 10.25 8.97
C ILE A 87 -21.33 10.86 7.87
N GLY A 88 -21.94 11.60 6.93
CA GLY A 88 -21.23 12.24 5.81
C GLY A 88 -20.19 13.26 6.26
N ILE A 89 -20.51 14.12 7.24
CA ILE A 89 -19.57 15.09 7.80
C ILE A 89 -18.42 14.40 8.54
N THR A 90 -18.74 13.38 9.34
CA THR A 90 -17.71 12.61 10.06
C THR A 90 -16.73 11.98 9.08
N ALA A 91 -17.23 11.32 8.03
CA ALA A 91 -16.39 10.73 6.99
C ALA A 91 -15.53 11.79 6.25
N SER A 92 -16.12 12.94 5.94
CA SER A 92 -15.43 14.05 5.27
C SER A 92 -14.32 14.64 6.14
N VAL A 93 -14.56 14.80 7.44
CA VAL A 93 -13.56 15.26 8.42
C VAL A 93 -12.40 14.27 8.53
N ILE A 94 -12.69 12.97 8.64
CA ILE A 94 -11.63 11.94 8.69
C ILE A 94 -10.82 11.94 7.39
N MET A 95 -11.46 12.04 6.22
CA MET A 95 -10.76 12.14 4.93
C MET A 95 -9.83 13.36 4.87
N ALA A 96 -10.30 14.53 5.29
CA ALA A 96 -9.50 15.74 5.34
C ALA A 96 -8.32 15.62 6.31
N LEU A 97 -8.50 14.97 7.46
CA LEU A 97 -7.43 14.68 8.41
C LEU A 97 -6.37 13.73 7.81
N ILE A 98 -6.80 12.69 7.09
CA ILE A 98 -5.89 11.78 6.38
C ILE A 98 -5.04 12.56 5.37
N LEU A 99 -5.66 13.40 4.53
CA LEU A 99 -4.91 14.23 3.56
C LEU A 99 -3.92 15.19 4.26
N ASN A 100 -4.35 15.81 5.35
CA ASN A 100 -3.50 16.71 6.13
C ASN A 100 -2.27 15.98 6.70
N TYR A 101 -2.47 14.75 7.19
CA TYR A 101 -1.41 13.88 7.68
C TYR A 101 -0.45 13.43 6.55
N ILE A 102 -0.96 13.04 5.38
CA ILE A 102 -0.14 12.69 4.21
C ILE A 102 0.78 13.85 3.84
N SER A 103 0.25 15.08 3.81
CA SER A 103 1.04 16.26 3.52
C SER A 103 2.14 16.50 4.57
N CYS A 104 1.84 16.25 5.86
CA CYS A 104 2.85 16.29 6.92
C CYS A 104 3.95 15.23 6.73
N LEU A 105 3.59 14.01 6.31
CA LEU A 105 4.56 12.94 5.99
C LEU A 105 5.48 13.33 4.83
N ILE A 106 4.95 13.97 3.80
CA ILE A 106 5.75 14.49 2.68
C ILE A 106 6.77 15.51 3.19
N VAL A 107 6.32 16.47 4.00
CA VAL A 107 7.22 17.50 4.56
C VAL A 107 8.22 16.92 5.55
N SER A 108 7.86 15.87 6.29
CA SER A 108 8.74 15.21 7.24
C SER A 108 9.69 14.19 6.61
N ARG A 109 9.63 13.99 5.28
CA ARG A 109 10.39 12.97 4.54
C ARG A 109 10.13 11.55 5.04
N GLY A 110 8.88 11.23 5.38
CA GLY A 110 8.44 9.89 5.78
C GLY A 110 8.66 9.57 7.26
N ASN A 111 9.20 10.51 8.04
CA ASN A 111 9.30 10.31 9.50
C ASN A 111 7.93 10.55 10.15
N GLU A 112 7.28 9.47 10.60
CA GLU A 112 5.95 9.46 11.19
C GLU A 112 5.86 10.32 12.45
N PHE A 113 6.80 10.17 13.39
CA PHE A 113 6.81 10.95 14.64
C PHE A 113 6.90 12.45 14.37
N ARG A 114 7.77 12.82 13.42
CA ARG A 114 7.90 14.22 12.99
C ARG A 114 6.66 14.70 12.25
N ALA A 115 5.99 13.85 11.46
CA ALA A 115 4.75 14.20 10.78
C ALA A 115 3.63 14.49 11.78
N ILE A 116 3.45 13.64 12.80
CA ILE A 116 2.49 13.87 13.89
C ILE A 116 2.81 15.17 14.63
N LYS A 117 4.09 15.41 14.95
CA LYS A 117 4.51 16.67 15.58
C LYS A 117 4.15 17.88 14.73
N ILE A 118 4.38 17.84 13.42
CA ILE A 118 4.01 18.92 12.49
C ILE A 118 2.50 19.12 12.48
N LEU A 119 1.72 18.04 12.40
CA LEU A 119 0.25 18.05 12.36
C LEU A 119 -0.37 18.80 13.55
N ILE A 120 0.25 18.71 14.74
CA ILE A 120 -0.27 19.31 15.98
C ILE A 120 0.43 20.61 16.40
N THR A 121 1.57 20.98 15.81
CA THR A 121 2.34 22.16 16.27
C THR A 121 2.60 23.22 15.21
N LYS A 122 2.51 22.91 13.92
CA LYS A 122 2.92 23.85 12.86
C LYS A 122 1.74 24.36 12.02
N PRO A 123 1.62 25.68 11.81
CA PRO A 123 0.70 26.21 10.82
C PRO A 123 1.18 25.87 9.39
N PRO A 124 0.25 25.70 8.42
CA PRO A 124 -1.21 25.73 8.58
C PRO A 124 -1.82 24.40 9.07
N TYR A 125 -1.03 23.32 9.18
CA TYR A 125 -1.51 21.97 9.50
C TYR A 125 -2.30 21.87 10.80
N VAL A 126 -1.81 22.49 11.88
CA VAL A 126 -2.50 22.52 13.18
C VAL A 126 -3.82 23.27 13.11
N ILE A 127 -3.88 24.36 12.33
CA ILE A 127 -5.09 25.17 12.16
C ILE A 127 -6.15 24.35 11.42
N ILE A 128 -5.76 23.64 10.36
CA ILE A 128 -6.66 22.75 9.62
C ILE A 128 -7.21 21.66 10.55
N THR A 129 -6.34 20.98 11.29
CA THR A 129 -6.74 19.92 12.24
C THR A 129 -7.71 20.46 13.29
N PHE A 130 -7.40 21.62 13.86
CA PHE A 130 -8.25 22.29 14.85
C PHE A 130 -9.63 22.63 14.28
N LEU A 131 -9.69 23.29 13.12
CA LEU A 131 -10.96 23.68 12.50
C LEU A 131 -11.82 22.47 12.08
N LEU A 132 -11.20 21.39 11.60
CA LEU A 132 -11.89 20.14 11.27
C LEU A 132 -12.56 19.53 12.52
N LEU A 133 -11.83 19.43 13.63
CA LEU A 133 -12.35 18.88 14.88
C LEU A 133 -13.39 19.83 15.52
N LEU A 134 -13.14 21.14 15.49
CA LEU A 134 -14.08 22.14 15.98
C LEU A 134 -15.39 22.11 15.19
N GLY A 135 -15.30 22.05 13.86
CA GLY A 135 -16.47 21.94 12.99
C GLY A 135 -17.27 20.67 13.26
N LEU A 136 -16.59 19.53 13.48
CA LEU A 136 -17.25 18.28 13.87
C LEU A 136 -17.99 18.44 15.21
N ILE A 137 -17.33 18.94 16.25
CA ILE A 137 -17.94 19.18 17.57
C ILE A 137 -19.14 20.12 17.45
N TYR A 138 -19.00 21.21 16.69
CA TYR A 138 -20.07 22.19 16.50
C TYR A 138 -21.26 21.60 15.75
N VAL A 139 -21.04 20.75 14.75
CA VAL A 139 -22.12 20.05 14.04
C VAL A 139 -22.86 19.08 14.96
N PHE A 140 -22.16 18.38 15.86
CA PHE A 140 -22.80 17.44 16.78
C PHE A 140 -23.52 18.11 17.94
N LEU A 141 -22.94 19.14 18.54
CA LEU A 141 -23.45 19.76 19.78
C LEU A 141 -24.20 21.08 19.54
N GLY A 142 -23.92 21.77 18.44
CA GLY A 142 -24.49 23.08 18.11
C GLY A 142 -25.78 23.01 17.27
N PRO A 143 -26.34 24.17 16.88
CA PRO A 143 -27.61 24.28 16.16
C PRO A 143 -27.48 24.03 14.65
N SER A 144 -26.84 22.92 14.27
CA SER A 144 -26.50 22.59 12.89
C SER A 144 -26.90 21.16 12.52
N ALA A 145 -26.95 20.87 11.22
CA ALA A 145 -27.42 19.62 10.61
C ALA A 145 -28.88 19.28 10.92
N LEU A 146 -29.75 20.28 11.04
CA LEU A 146 -31.15 20.10 11.42
C LEU A 146 -32.02 19.80 10.19
N TYR A 147 -32.99 18.88 10.32
CA TYR A 147 -34.01 18.76 9.28
C TYR A 147 -34.96 19.94 9.31
N VAL A 148 -35.21 20.52 8.14
CA VAL A 148 -36.15 21.61 7.94
C VAL A 148 -37.11 21.23 6.83
N TYR A 149 -38.40 21.43 7.08
CA TYR A 149 -39.45 21.29 6.06
C TYR A 149 -39.73 22.65 5.44
N ALA A 150 -39.49 22.78 4.14
CA ALA A 150 -39.70 24.03 3.41
C ALA A 150 -40.10 23.73 1.96
N TYR A 151 -40.99 24.56 1.39
CA TYR A 151 -41.42 24.46 0.00
C TYR A 151 -41.93 23.06 -0.43
N GLY A 152 -42.54 22.32 0.49
CA GLY A 152 -43.11 20.99 0.22
C GLY A 152 -42.14 19.82 0.36
N ASP A 153 -40.86 20.04 0.71
CA ASP A 153 -39.83 19.01 0.82
C ASP A 153 -39.01 19.15 2.12
N TYR A 154 -38.37 18.05 2.53
CA TYR A 154 -37.43 18.04 3.66
C TYR A 154 -36.00 18.27 3.17
N THR A 155 -35.29 19.19 3.82
CA THR A 155 -33.86 19.44 3.58
C THR A 155 -33.09 19.46 4.90
N VAL A 156 -31.77 19.36 4.80
CA VAL A 156 -30.86 19.50 5.94
C VAL A 156 -30.28 20.91 5.93
N TYR A 157 -30.50 21.64 7.01
CA TYR A 157 -29.99 22.97 7.25
C TYR A 157 -28.72 22.91 8.12
N TYR A 158 -27.71 23.67 7.70
CA TYR A 158 -26.47 23.93 8.42
C TYR A 158 -26.37 25.41 8.74
N ASP A 159 -26.08 25.72 10.00
CA ASP A 159 -25.88 27.09 10.49
C ASP A 159 -24.68 27.78 9.82
N SER A 160 -24.76 29.12 9.73
CA SER A 160 -23.73 29.97 9.12
C SER A 160 -22.36 29.79 9.75
N THR A 161 -22.27 29.60 11.07
CA THR A 161 -21.01 29.36 11.78
C THR A 161 -20.37 28.05 11.32
N ALA A 162 -21.17 26.98 11.22
CA ALA A 162 -20.68 25.69 10.74
C ALA A 162 -20.16 25.80 9.30
N LEU A 163 -20.91 26.48 8.43
CA LEU A 163 -20.52 26.71 7.03
C LEU A 163 -19.23 27.52 6.92
N ILE A 164 -19.08 28.59 7.71
CA ILE A 164 -17.86 29.42 7.73
C ILE A 164 -16.63 28.60 8.17
N ILE A 165 -16.76 27.78 9.21
CA ILE A 165 -15.68 26.89 9.66
C ILE A 165 -15.25 25.95 8.53
N PHE A 166 -16.20 25.29 7.87
CA PHE A 166 -15.87 24.35 6.80
C PHE A 166 -15.35 25.03 5.53
N TRP A 167 -15.85 26.21 5.14
CA TRP A 167 -15.32 26.97 4.01
C TRP A 167 -13.88 27.43 4.26
N THR A 168 -13.62 27.97 5.45
CA THR A 168 -12.26 28.38 5.86
C THR A 168 -11.31 27.18 5.83
N THR A 169 -11.76 26.03 6.34
CA THR A 169 -10.99 24.79 6.33
C THR A 169 -10.70 24.31 4.91
N LEU A 170 -11.70 24.35 4.01
CA LEU A 170 -11.57 23.93 2.62
C LEU A 170 -10.56 24.79 1.85
N ILE A 171 -10.54 26.10 2.11
CA ILE A 171 -9.55 27.01 1.55
C ILE A 171 -8.14 26.64 2.05
N LEU A 172 -7.98 26.39 3.35
CA LEU A 172 -6.69 25.99 3.91
C LEU A 172 -6.23 24.61 3.41
N LEU A 173 -7.16 23.68 3.14
CA LEU A 173 -6.86 22.38 2.52
C LEU A 173 -6.27 22.51 1.11
N PHE A 174 -6.44 23.64 0.43
CA PHE A 174 -5.73 23.91 -0.82
C PHE A 174 -4.20 23.90 -0.62
N HIS A 175 -3.71 24.35 0.53
CA HIS A 175 -2.28 24.24 0.87
C HIS A 175 -1.83 22.78 0.95
N VAL A 176 -2.65 21.91 1.57
CA VAL A 176 -2.38 20.47 1.68
C VAL A 176 -2.27 19.86 0.28
N LEU A 177 -3.21 20.18 -0.61
CA LEU A 177 -3.21 19.73 -1.99
C LEU A 177 -1.97 20.24 -2.76
N HIS A 178 -1.64 21.52 -2.62
CA HIS A 178 -0.45 22.12 -3.24
C HIS A 178 0.84 21.42 -2.80
N VAL A 179 0.99 21.09 -1.50
CA VAL A 179 2.17 20.37 -0.99
C VAL A 179 2.26 18.96 -1.59
N ILE A 180 1.14 18.24 -1.70
CA ILE A 180 1.11 16.93 -2.36
C ILE A 180 1.57 17.08 -3.81
N TYR A 181 1.08 18.09 -4.54
CA TYR A 181 1.43 18.28 -5.95
C TYR A 181 2.89 18.69 -6.17
N SER A 182 3.40 19.62 -5.35
CA SER A 182 4.73 20.21 -5.51
C SER A 182 5.85 19.39 -4.86
N LYS A 183 5.57 18.61 -3.80
CA LYS A 183 6.59 17.96 -2.98
C LYS A 183 6.46 16.45 -2.87
N ALA A 184 5.42 15.80 -3.39
CA ALA A 184 5.32 14.33 -3.31
C ALA A 184 6.54 13.61 -3.91
N GLU A 185 7.16 14.19 -4.95
CA GLU A 185 8.40 13.66 -5.58
C GLU A 185 9.62 13.69 -4.66
N SER A 186 9.60 14.52 -3.62
CA SER A 186 10.67 14.55 -2.61
C SER A 186 10.62 13.35 -1.66
N LEU A 187 9.46 12.71 -1.54
CA LEU A 187 9.25 11.55 -0.68
C LEU A 187 9.20 10.26 -1.52
N TRP A 188 8.33 10.19 -2.52
CA TRP A 188 8.18 9.02 -3.38
C TRP A 188 8.79 9.30 -4.74
N ARG A 189 9.52 8.34 -5.32
CA ARG A 189 10.15 8.47 -6.65
C ARG A 189 9.40 7.78 -7.78
N VAL A 190 8.44 6.90 -7.47
CA VAL A 190 7.64 6.18 -8.47
C VAL A 190 6.57 7.12 -9.03
N LYS A 191 6.68 7.47 -10.31
CA LYS A 191 5.82 8.45 -10.96
C LYS A 191 4.35 8.03 -10.94
N GLU A 192 4.07 6.75 -11.11
CA GLU A 192 2.72 6.17 -11.10
C GLU A 192 2.06 6.39 -9.75
N VAL A 193 2.79 6.12 -8.67
CA VAL A 193 2.35 6.30 -7.28
C VAL A 193 2.04 7.76 -6.98
N ILE A 194 2.94 8.66 -7.39
CA ILE A 194 2.79 10.09 -7.19
C ILE A 194 1.60 10.61 -7.99
N SER A 195 1.46 10.16 -9.24
CA SER A 195 0.34 10.51 -10.12
C SER A 195 -0.98 10.08 -9.49
N SER A 196 -1.05 8.87 -8.95
CA SER A 196 -2.26 8.37 -8.31
C SER A 196 -2.56 9.14 -7.04
N LEU A 197 -1.59 9.39 -6.17
CA LEU A 197 -1.79 10.23 -5.00
C LEU A 197 -2.32 11.63 -5.35
N LYS A 198 -1.78 12.24 -6.41
CA LYS A 198 -2.24 13.54 -6.94
C LYS A 198 -3.70 13.48 -7.41
N ILE A 199 -4.06 12.48 -8.23
CA ILE A 199 -5.43 12.27 -8.73
C ILE A 199 -6.40 12.07 -7.56
N ILE A 200 -6.04 11.23 -6.60
CA ILE A 200 -6.86 10.87 -5.43
C ILE A 200 -7.11 12.10 -4.57
N SER A 201 -6.04 12.83 -4.27
CA SER A 201 -6.13 14.04 -3.45
C SER A 201 -7.00 15.10 -4.13
N SER A 202 -6.94 15.21 -5.46
CA SER A 202 -7.82 16.08 -6.25
C SER A 202 -9.27 15.63 -6.25
N LEU A 203 -9.53 14.32 -6.38
CA LEU A 203 -10.89 13.77 -6.33
C LEU A 203 -11.53 14.00 -4.95
N ILE A 204 -10.80 13.76 -3.86
CA ILE A 204 -11.28 14.05 -2.51
C ILE A 204 -11.53 15.55 -2.33
N TYR A 205 -10.62 16.40 -2.80
CA TYR A 205 -10.80 17.85 -2.70
C TYR A 205 -12.05 18.34 -3.47
N ALA A 206 -12.26 17.83 -4.70
CA ALA A 206 -13.46 18.11 -5.48
C ALA A 206 -14.74 17.62 -4.77
N GLN A 207 -14.69 16.43 -4.16
CA GLN A 207 -15.80 15.88 -3.38
C GLN A 207 -16.17 16.77 -2.19
N LEU A 208 -15.16 17.29 -1.46
CA LEU A 208 -15.37 18.21 -0.34
C LEU A 208 -15.97 19.55 -0.81
N ILE A 209 -15.50 20.10 -1.95
CA ILE A 209 -16.09 21.31 -2.55
C ILE A 209 -17.56 21.08 -2.87
N ILE A 210 -17.88 20.02 -3.62
CA ILE A 210 -19.26 19.75 -4.07
C ILE A 210 -20.18 19.54 -2.88
N GLY A 211 -19.72 18.80 -1.85
CA GLY A 211 -20.46 18.63 -0.62
C GLY A 211 -20.75 19.95 0.09
N LEU A 212 -19.74 20.81 0.24
CA LEU A 212 -19.90 22.09 0.93
C LEU A 212 -20.76 23.09 0.16
N VAL A 213 -20.67 23.09 -1.18
CA VAL A 213 -21.58 23.86 -2.05
C VAL A 213 -23.02 23.38 -1.89
N ALA A 214 -23.25 22.06 -1.87
CA ALA A 214 -24.59 21.49 -1.67
C ALA A 214 -25.14 21.83 -0.28
N MET A 215 -24.33 21.76 0.77
CA MET A 215 -24.70 22.17 2.13
C MET A 215 -25.08 23.66 2.17
N THR A 216 -24.25 24.52 1.58
CA THR A 216 -24.46 25.98 1.56
C THR A 216 -25.73 26.33 0.80
N TYR A 217 -25.93 25.74 -0.39
CA TYR A 217 -27.12 25.93 -1.20
C TYR A 217 -28.38 25.49 -0.43
N SER A 218 -28.33 24.30 0.18
CA SER A 218 -29.46 23.74 0.92
C SER A 218 -29.81 24.57 2.15
N SER A 219 -28.81 25.16 2.82
CA SER A 219 -29.03 26.07 3.97
C SER A 219 -29.61 27.42 3.58
N ILE A 220 -29.17 28.02 2.47
CA ILE A 220 -29.59 29.36 2.06
C ILE A 220 -30.97 29.31 1.38
N PHE A 221 -31.16 28.37 0.46
CA PHE A 221 -32.37 28.30 -0.37
C PHE A 221 -33.43 27.35 0.18
N LEU A 222 -33.12 26.61 1.26
CA LEU A 222 -34.00 25.61 1.87
C LEU A 222 -34.54 24.60 0.86
N ARG A 223 -33.70 24.20 -0.10
CA ARG A 223 -33.99 23.20 -1.13
C ARG A 223 -32.91 22.13 -1.15
N SER A 224 -33.29 20.86 -1.27
CA SER A 224 -32.34 19.75 -1.26
C SER A 224 -31.47 19.74 -2.52
N ALA A 225 -30.16 19.86 -2.34
CA ALA A 225 -29.14 19.61 -3.38
C ALA A 225 -28.35 18.31 -3.14
N TYR A 226 -28.71 17.54 -2.11
CA TYR A 226 -27.94 16.38 -1.65
C TYR A 226 -27.95 15.20 -2.62
N GLY A 227 -28.95 15.10 -3.51
CA GLY A 227 -28.97 14.09 -4.56
C GLY A 227 -27.76 14.19 -5.51
N PHE A 228 -27.41 15.42 -5.91
CA PHE A 228 -26.23 15.68 -6.75
C PHE A 228 -24.92 15.35 -6.03
N MET A 229 -24.83 15.71 -4.75
CA MET A 229 -23.69 15.36 -3.89
C MET A 229 -23.50 13.84 -3.80
N ASN A 230 -24.58 13.08 -3.60
CA ASN A 230 -24.52 11.62 -3.45
C ASN A 230 -24.08 10.92 -4.75
N ILE A 231 -24.56 11.37 -5.91
CA ILE A 231 -24.12 10.84 -7.22
C ILE A 231 -22.63 11.10 -7.42
N THR A 232 -22.18 12.33 -7.11
CA THR A 232 -20.76 12.70 -7.20
C THR A 232 -19.90 11.80 -6.29
N TRP A 233 -20.31 11.62 -5.03
CA TRP A 233 -19.65 10.73 -4.08
C TRP A 233 -19.55 9.29 -4.61
N LEU A 234 -20.61 8.77 -5.22
CA LEU A 234 -20.63 7.42 -5.79
C LEU A 234 -19.66 7.28 -6.95
N ILE A 235 -19.68 8.21 -7.91
CA ILE A 235 -18.79 8.20 -9.07
C ILE A 235 -17.33 8.26 -8.61
N ILE A 236 -17.02 9.14 -7.65
CA ILE A 236 -15.67 9.26 -7.09
C ILE A 236 -15.28 7.97 -6.37
N GLY A 237 -16.13 7.43 -5.49
CA GLY A 237 -15.87 6.17 -4.80
C GLY A 237 -15.56 5.00 -5.74
N LEU A 238 -16.33 4.86 -6.83
CA LEU A 238 -16.08 3.85 -7.87
C LEU A 238 -14.78 4.11 -8.65
N ALA A 239 -14.51 5.37 -9.00
CA ALA A 239 -13.26 5.74 -9.67
C ALA A 239 -12.04 5.45 -8.78
N MET A 240 -12.12 5.74 -7.48
CA MET A 240 -11.06 5.41 -6.52
C MET A 240 -10.82 3.90 -6.45
N ALA A 241 -11.88 3.10 -6.32
CA ALA A 241 -11.81 1.63 -6.30
C ALA A 241 -11.22 1.03 -7.58
N TYR A 242 -11.34 1.70 -8.73
CA TYR A 242 -10.75 1.27 -10.00
C TYR A 242 -9.32 1.78 -10.25
N ILE A 243 -9.01 3.01 -9.83
CA ILE A 243 -7.69 3.63 -10.05
C ILE A 243 -6.65 3.05 -9.08
N PHE A 244 -7.02 2.79 -7.83
CA PHE A 244 -6.11 2.34 -6.78
C PHE A 244 -5.44 0.99 -7.09
N PRO A 245 -6.15 -0.08 -7.52
CA PRO A 245 -5.54 -1.37 -7.74
C PRO A 245 -4.65 -1.31 -8.98
N LYS A 246 -5.11 -0.67 -10.06
CA LYS A 246 -4.30 -0.43 -11.26
C LYS A 246 -3.00 0.28 -10.94
N SER A 247 -3.04 1.31 -10.10
CA SER A 247 -1.88 2.11 -9.75
C SER A 247 -0.89 1.41 -8.82
N LEU A 248 -1.40 0.59 -7.90
CA LEU A 248 -0.59 -0.19 -6.96
C LEU A 248 -0.01 -1.46 -7.59
N LEU A 249 -0.74 -2.07 -8.53
CA LEU A 249 -0.30 -3.24 -9.27
C LEU A 249 0.58 -2.87 -10.46
N ALA A 250 0.47 -1.68 -11.05
CA ALA A 250 1.29 -1.32 -12.21
C ALA A 250 2.81 -1.44 -11.96
N PRO A 251 3.37 -0.99 -10.82
CA PRO A 251 4.78 -1.23 -10.49
C PRO A 251 5.10 -2.72 -10.36
N TYR A 252 4.19 -3.52 -9.82
CA TYR A 252 4.32 -4.98 -9.69
C TYR A 252 4.29 -5.69 -11.05
N ILE A 253 3.30 -5.35 -11.89
CA ILE A 253 3.13 -5.89 -13.25
C ILE A 253 4.37 -5.54 -14.09
N ARG A 254 4.82 -4.28 -14.09
CA ARG A 254 6.05 -3.91 -14.82
C ARG A 254 7.29 -4.61 -14.28
N TYR A 255 7.35 -4.83 -12.98
CA TYR A 255 8.46 -5.56 -12.39
C TYR A 255 8.44 -7.02 -12.85
N ILE A 256 7.30 -7.71 -12.81
CA ILE A 256 7.20 -9.11 -13.27
C ILE A 256 7.34 -9.23 -14.80
N GLU A 257 6.60 -8.43 -15.57
CA GLU A 257 6.62 -8.46 -17.04
C GLU A 257 7.96 -7.96 -17.61
N GLY A 258 8.61 -6.99 -16.96
CA GLY A 258 9.93 -6.49 -17.38
C GLY A 258 11.02 -7.55 -17.30
N TYR A 259 10.95 -8.48 -16.34
CA TYR A 259 11.84 -9.64 -16.30
C TYR A 259 11.33 -10.82 -17.16
N GLY A 260 10.02 -10.93 -17.39
CA GLY A 260 9.45 -11.93 -18.30
C GLY A 260 9.77 -11.68 -19.78
N THR A 261 9.89 -10.42 -20.22
CA THR A 261 9.99 -10.06 -21.65
C THR A 261 11.42 -9.79 -22.14
N VAL A 262 12.32 -9.29 -21.29
CA VAL A 262 13.70 -8.93 -21.72
C VAL A 262 14.58 -10.16 -21.95
N PHE A 263 14.19 -11.34 -21.45
CA PHE A 263 15.06 -12.53 -21.42
C PHE A 263 14.56 -13.74 -22.22
N LEU A 264 13.45 -13.59 -22.98
CA LEU A 264 12.96 -14.56 -23.96
C LEU A 264 13.81 -14.59 -25.25
N ARG A 265 15.14 -14.61 -25.13
CA ARG A 265 15.96 -15.26 -26.16
C ARG A 265 16.25 -16.66 -25.63
N GLU A 266 15.42 -17.59 -26.06
CA GLU A 266 15.54 -19.02 -25.84
C GLU A 266 17.02 -19.42 -25.78
N LYS A 267 17.51 -19.73 -24.59
CA LYS A 267 18.68 -20.57 -24.45
C LYS A 267 18.15 -21.94 -24.15
N ASP A 268 18.40 -22.86 -25.08
CA ASP A 268 18.30 -24.28 -24.81
C ASP A 268 19.23 -24.60 -23.64
N VAL A 269 18.63 -24.78 -22.47
CA VAL A 269 19.33 -25.25 -21.28
C VAL A 269 19.47 -26.76 -21.44
N GLU A 270 20.71 -27.26 -21.41
CA GLU A 270 20.96 -28.70 -21.34
C GLU A 270 20.15 -29.28 -20.16
N LYS A 271 19.25 -30.23 -20.44
CA LYS A 271 18.57 -31.01 -19.41
C LYS A 271 19.59 -31.89 -18.70
N ARG A 272 20.23 -31.36 -17.66
CA ARG A 272 20.97 -32.16 -16.68
C ARG A 272 20.11 -32.33 -15.44
N GLU A 273 19.88 -33.58 -15.06
CA GLU A 273 19.35 -33.91 -13.74
C GLU A 273 20.49 -33.74 -12.74
N ILE A 274 20.56 -32.56 -12.11
CA ILE A 274 21.45 -32.30 -10.98
C ILE A 274 20.60 -32.37 -9.72
N GLU A 275 21.09 -33.07 -8.70
CA GLU A 275 20.45 -33.12 -7.40
C GLU A 275 20.38 -31.71 -6.79
N VAL A 276 19.17 -31.30 -6.41
CA VAL A 276 18.93 -29.97 -5.86
C VAL A 276 19.50 -29.89 -4.45
N GLN A 277 20.39 -28.91 -4.22
CA GLN A 277 21.06 -28.73 -2.93
C GLN A 277 20.74 -27.38 -2.30
N LYS A 278 20.68 -27.34 -0.97
CA LYS A 278 20.65 -26.10 -0.19
C LYS A 278 22.03 -25.89 0.44
N ILE A 279 22.74 -24.87 -0.01
CA ILE A 279 24.11 -24.58 0.40
C ILE A 279 24.14 -23.26 1.17
N LEU A 280 24.65 -23.29 2.40
CA LEU A 280 25.02 -22.11 3.17
C LEU A 280 26.51 -21.84 2.99
N VAL A 281 26.88 -20.60 2.72
CA VAL A 281 28.28 -20.16 2.65
C VAL A 281 28.51 -19.08 3.69
N GLU A 282 29.22 -19.43 4.74
CA GLU A 282 29.65 -18.47 5.75
C GLU A 282 30.93 -17.80 5.30
N TYR A 283 30.93 -16.48 5.18
CA TYR A 283 32.10 -15.74 4.71
C TYR A 283 32.60 -14.73 5.75
N ASP A 284 33.90 -14.46 5.70
CA ASP A 284 34.51 -13.33 6.39
C ASP A 284 34.42 -12.07 5.51
N PRO A 285 33.86 -10.94 5.99
CA PRO A 285 33.67 -9.74 5.19
C PRO A 285 34.98 -9.14 4.65
N LYS A 286 36.13 -9.51 5.23
CA LYS A 286 37.46 -9.07 4.76
C LYS A 286 38.00 -9.87 3.57
N THR A 287 37.30 -10.92 3.13
CA THR A 287 37.75 -11.84 2.07
C THR A 287 36.95 -11.61 0.78
N ASP A 288 37.59 -11.72 -0.40
CA ASP A 288 36.88 -11.72 -1.70
C ASP A 288 36.10 -13.03 -1.90
N TYR A 289 34.95 -13.12 -1.24
CA TYR A 289 34.13 -14.32 -1.24
C TYR A 289 33.57 -14.67 -2.63
N PHE A 290 33.44 -13.70 -3.53
CA PHE A 290 32.98 -13.97 -4.90
C PHE A 290 33.93 -14.94 -5.61
N ARG A 291 35.24 -14.72 -5.49
CA ARG A 291 36.25 -15.54 -6.18
C ARG A 291 36.23 -16.97 -5.65
N GLU A 292 36.22 -17.13 -4.33
CA GLU A 292 36.23 -18.45 -3.69
C GLU A 292 34.96 -19.24 -3.99
N VAL A 293 33.79 -18.60 -3.88
CA VAL A 293 32.51 -19.28 -4.16
C VAL A 293 32.37 -19.60 -5.64
N SER A 294 32.78 -18.71 -6.55
CA SER A 294 32.72 -18.98 -7.99
C SER A 294 33.61 -20.16 -8.39
N ASN A 295 34.84 -20.21 -7.86
CA ASN A 295 35.82 -21.23 -8.24
C ASN A 295 35.54 -22.60 -7.61
N ASN A 296 35.09 -22.64 -6.36
CA ASN A 296 35.05 -23.88 -5.58
C ASN A 296 33.63 -24.46 -5.44
N ILE A 297 32.60 -23.62 -5.54
CA ILE A 297 31.20 -24.04 -5.36
C ILE A 297 30.45 -23.92 -6.69
N LEU A 298 30.46 -22.73 -7.31
CA LEU A 298 29.66 -22.47 -8.51
C LEU A 298 30.12 -23.27 -9.74
N ASN A 299 31.41 -23.59 -9.82
CA ASN A 299 31.97 -24.41 -10.89
C ASN A 299 31.31 -25.80 -11.00
N TYR A 300 30.81 -26.36 -9.89
CA TYR A 300 30.07 -27.63 -9.92
C TYR A 300 28.76 -27.52 -10.72
N PHE A 301 28.15 -26.33 -10.75
CA PHE A 301 26.89 -26.04 -11.44
C PHE A 301 27.10 -25.35 -12.80
N LYS A 302 28.31 -25.42 -13.36
CA LYS A 302 28.66 -24.75 -14.62
C LYS A 302 27.73 -25.21 -15.75
N GLY A 303 27.14 -24.23 -16.44
CA GLY A 303 26.18 -24.46 -17.53
C GLY A 303 24.72 -24.29 -17.13
N LEU A 304 24.40 -24.28 -15.83
CA LEU A 304 23.05 -23.96 -15.37
C LEU A 304 22.78 -22.44 -15.39
N PRO A 305 21.53 -22.03 -15.64
CA PRO A 305 21.08 -20.66 -15.41
C PRO A 305 21.28 -20.23 -13.95
N VAL A 306 21.86 -19.06 -13.75
CA VAL A 306 22.10 -18.48 -12.42
C VAL A 306 21.15 -17.31 -12.20
N VAL A 307 20.44 -17.32 -11.08
CA VAL A 307 19.58 -16.23 -10.59
C VAL A 307 20.21 -15.65 -9.33
N ILE A 308 20.56 -14.37 -9.34
CA ILE A 308 21.19 -13.67 -8.21
C ILE A 308 20.16 -12.78 -7.53
N VAL A 309 20.03 -12.89 -6.21
CA VAL A 309 19.23 -12.01 -5.36
C VAL A 309 20.17 -11.23 -4.48
N GLY A 310 20.13 -9.90 -4.56
CA GLY A 310 21.04 -9.10 -3.74
C GLY A 310 20.93 -7.61 -3.93
N CYS A 311 21.55 -6.88 -3.01
CA CYS A 311 21.62 -5.43 -3.01
C CYS A 311 22.64 -4.91 -4.03
N LEU A 312 22.37 -3.73 -4.61
CA LEU A 312 23.36 -3.04 -5.45
C LEU A 312 24.66 -2.79 -4.65
N GLY A 313 25.80 -3.06 -5.28
CA GLY A 313 27.12 -2.93 -4.64
C GLY A 313 27.68 -4.23 -4.08
N LYS A 314 26.88 -5.31 -3.97
CA LYS A 314 27.39 -6.61 -3.54
C LYS A 314 28.18 -7.33 -4.66
N PRO A 315 29.24 -8.09 -4.32
CA PRO A 315 30.11 -8.79 -5.25
C PRO A 315 29.43 -9.60 -6.36
N PHE A 316 28.45 -10.47 -6.06
CA PHE A 316 27.77 -11.24 -7.12
C PHE A 316 26.87 -10.35 -7.98
N VAL A 317 26.19 -9.37 -7.38
CA VAL A 317 25.39 -8.38 -8.12
C VAL A 317 26.25 -7.57 -9.10
N ASN A 318 27.42 -7.09 -8.67
CA ASN A 318 28.32 -6.28 -9.50
C ASN A 318 28.95 -7.10 -10.63
N LYS A 319 29.27 -8.37 -10.37
CA LYS A 319 29.90 -9.28 -11.34
C LYS A 319 28.89 -10.14 -12.12
N ARG A 320 27.59 -9.82 -12.07
CA ARG A 320 26.50 -10.56 -12.73
C ARG A 320 26.71 -10.83 -14.22
N THR A 321 27.31 -9.87 -14.94
CA THR A 321 27.58 -9.99 -16.39
C THR A 321 28.58 -11.09 -16.70
N SER A 322 29.58 -11.28 -15.83
CA SER A 322 30.58 -12.34 -15.96
C SER A 322 29.97 -13.74 -15.80
N LEU A 323 28.97 -13.86 -14.93
CA LEU A 323 28.21 -15.09 -14.67
C LEU A 323 27.05 -15.31 -15.65
N LYS A 324 26.76 -14.33 -16.53
CA LYS A 324 25.54 -14.30 -17.36
C LYS A 324 24.27 -14.55 -16.53
N ALA A 325 24.24 -14.02 -15.31
CA ALA A 325 23.19 -14.28 -14.34
C ALA A 325 21.98 -13.33 -14.49
N ILE A 326 20.80 -13.85 -14.18
CA ILE A 326 19.55 -13.09 -14.04
C ILE A 326 19.58 -12.42 -12.67
N LEU A 327 19.45 -11.11 -12.61
CA LEU A 327 19.43 -10.37 -11.35
C LEU A 327 18.00 -10.14 -10.88
N VAL A 328 17.73 -10.49 -9.63
CA VAL A 328 16.59 -10.05 -8.82
C VAL A 328 17.13 -9.01 -7.82
N PRO A 329 17.16 -7.73 -8.20
CA PRO A 329 17.77 -6.69 -7.38
C PRO A 329 16.90 -6.37 -6.16
N VAL A 330 17.57 -6.21 -5.02
CA VAL A 330 16.96 -5.85 -3.74
C VAL A 330 17.42 -4.45 -3.33
N ALA A 331 16.49 -3.62 -2.86
CA ALA A 331 16.73 -2.24 -2.45
C ALA A 331 16.69 -2.11 -0.93
N VAL A 332 17.80 -1.65 -0.33
CA VAL A 332 17.98 -1.51 1.14
C VAL A 332 17.14 -0.36 1.74
N SER A 333 16.45 0.44 0.92
CA SER A 333 15.67 1.61 1.36
C SER A 333 14.32 1.69 0.66
N SER A 334 13.27 1.96 1.43
CA SER A 334 11.92 2.30 0.94
C SER A 334 11.85 3.63 0.17
N LEU A 335 12.90 4.47 0.23
CA LEU A 335 12.81 5.89 -0.17
C LEU A 335 13.84 6.34 -1.23
N VAL A 336 14.97 5.65 -1.46
CA VAL A 336 16.03 6.20 -2.34
C VAL A 336 16.44 5.30 -3.53
N ALA A 337 16.17 3.99 -3.53
CA ALA A 337 16.77 3.06 -4.50
C ALA A 337 15.79 2.28 -5.41
N GLN A 338 14.57 2.78 -5.65
CA GLN A 338 13.59 2.08 -6.53
C GLN A 338 13.84 2.24 -8.04
N LYS A 339 15.03 2.62 -8.49
CA LYS A 339 15.31 2.61 -9.94
C LYS A 339 15.39 1.19 -10.51
N GLU A 340 15.73 0.18 -9.70
CA GLU A 340 15.97 -1.17 -10.25
C GLU A 340 15.43 -2.36 -9.43
N GLY A 341 15.04 -2.26 -8.14
CA GLY A 341 14.72 -3.45 -7.31
C GLY A 341 13.64 -3.37 -6.22
N VAL A 342 13.27 -4.54 -5.66
CA VAL A 342 12.23 -4.71 -4.62
C VAL A 342 12.75 -4.31 -3.24
N SER A 343 11.91 -3.69 -2.41
CA SER A 343 12.28 -3.36 -1.01
C SER A 343 12.75 -4.60 -0.26
N ILE A 344 13.91 -4.51 0.39
CA ILE A 344 14.50 -5.58 1.21
C ILE A 344 13.57 -6.06 2.33
N THR A 345 12.65 -5.20 2.76
CA THR A 345 11.66 -5.49 3.80
C THR A 345 10.42 -6.21 3.28
N ASN A 346 10.36 -6.54 1.98
CA ASN A 346 9.24 -7.25 1.36
C ASN A 346 9.64 -8.65 0.89
N LEU A 347 9.94 -9.52 1.86
CA LEU A 347 10.31 -10.92 1.64
C LEU A 347 9.31 -11.70 0.76
N PRO A 348 7.97 -11.57 0.95
CA PRO A 348 7.02 -12.28 0.09
C PRO A 348 7.10 -11.87 -1.39
N LEU A 349 7.33 -10.58 -1.68
CA LEU A 349 7.49 -10.12 -3.06
C LEU A 349 8.82 -10.60 -3.65
N ILE A 350 9.90 -10.59 -2.87
CA ILE A 350 11.19 -11.17 -3.30
C ILE A 350 11.00 -12.65 -3.65
N LEU A 351 10.30 -13.41 -2.80
CA LEU A 351 9.99 -14.83 -3.02
C LEU A 351 9.17 -15.04 -4.29
N HIS A 352 8.07 -14.31 -4.46
CA HIS A 352 7.23 -14.43 -5.64
C HIS A 352 8.00 -14.11 -6.93
N THR A 353 8.86 -13.09 -6.88
CA THR A 353 9.70 -12.71 -8.02
C THR A 353 10.67 -13.82 -8.38
N LEU A 354 11.36 -14.37 -7.39
CA LEU A 354 12.24 -15.51 -7.56
C LEU A 354 11.52 -16.68 -8.22
N LEU A 355 10.37 -17.08 -7.68
CA LEU A 355 9.58 -18.19 -8.20
C LEU A 355 9.09 -17.93 -9.62
N SER A 356 8.67 -16.69 -9.94
CA SER A 356 8.25 -16.30 -11.29
C SER A 356 9.40 -16.30 -12.30
N VAL A 357 10.60 -15.91 -11.88
CA VAL A 357 11.80 -16.02 -12.73
C VAL A 357 12.14 -17.49 -12.96
N LEU A 358 12.10 -18.31 -11.90
CA LEU A 358 12.39 -19.75 -11.99
C LEU A 358 11.37 -20.50 -12.84
N SER A 359 10.08 -20.15 -12.79
CA SER A 359 9.05 -20.79 -13.62
C SER A 359 9.26 -20.57 -15.11
N ASN A 360 9.97 -19.50 -15.49
CA ASN A 360 10.31 -19.19 -16.88
C ASN A 360 11.58 -19.92 -17.35
N ILE A 361 12.34 -20.54 -16.44
CA ILE A 361 13.54 -21.32 -16.76
C ILE A 361 13.14 -22.77 -16.99
N LYS A 362 13.40 -23.29 -18.19
CA LYS A 362 13.23 -24.72 -18.49
C LYS A 362 14.39 -25.50 -17.85
N GLY A 363 14.10 -26.30 -16.82
CA GLY A 363 15.08 -27.22 -16.21
C GLY A 363 15.63 -26.73 -14.87
N ALA A 364 16.81 -27.23 -14.49
CA ALA A 364 17.45 -26.90 -13.22
C ALA A 364 18.10 -25.50 -13.25
N ALA A 365 18.11 -24.81 -12.11
CA ALA A 365 18.71 -23.48 -11.96
C ALA A 365 19.50 -23.36 -10.65
N VAL A 366 20.34 -22.33 -10.55
CA VAL A 366 21.04 -21.98 -9.32
C VAL A 366 20.58 -20.61 -8.84
N ILE A 367 20.11 -20.53 -7.60
CA ILE A 367 19.78 -19.29 -6.91
C ILE A 367 20.97 -18.91 -6.03
N ILE A 368 21.45 -17.68 -6.14
CA ILE A 368 22.47 -17.10 -5.25
C ILE A 368 21.83 -15.96 -4.47
N ILE A 369 21.73 -16.09 -3.15
CA ILE A 369 21.39 -14.98 -2.26
C ILE A 369 22.73 -14.36 -1.83
N ASP A 370 23.11 -13.24 -2.45
CA ASP A 370 24.45 -12.62 -2.35
C ASP A 370 24.81 -12.23 -0.91
N ASP A 371 23.81 -11.83 -0.11
CA ASP A 371 24.00 -11.64 1.32
C ASP A 371 22.69 -11.81 2.09
N LEU A 372 22.58 -12.94 2.80
CA LEU A 372 21.47 -13.24 3.69
C LEU A 372 21.48 -12.32 4.93
N THR A 373 22.64 -11.82 5.35
CA THR A 373 22.76 -10.93 6.51
C THR A 373 22.00 -9.62 6.27
N ASP A 374 22.05 -9.06 5.06
CA ASP A 374 21.28 -7.84 4.74
C ASP A 374 19.77 -8.07 4.91
N LEU A 375 19.26 -9.24 4.51
CA LEU A 375 17.85 -9.61 4.68
C LEU A 375 17.50 -9.75 6.16
N ILE A 376 18.39 -10.35 6.96
CA ILE A 376 18.21 -10.52 8.41
C ILE A 376 18.18 -9.17 9.11
N VAL A 377 19.15 -8.29 8.83
CA VAL A 377 19.27 -6.98 9.47
C VAL A 377 18.09 -6.07 9.12
N ALA A 378 17.61 -6.11 7.88
CA ALA A 378 16.49 -5.28 7.46
C ALA A 378 15.12 -5.83 7.91
N ASN A 379 15.07 -7.08 8.35
CA ASN A 379 13.85 -7.73 8.83
C ASN A 379 14.12 -8.31 10.23
N ASP A 380 13.64 -9.53 10.49
CA ASP A 380 13.94 -10.31 11.68
C ASP A 380 14.32 -11.74 11.28
N VAL A 381 15.08 -12.41 12.15
CA VAL A 381 15.60 -13.77 11.93
C VAL A 381 14.49 -14.76 11.56
N LYS A 382 13.35 -14.68 12.26
CA LYS A 382 12.22 -15.60 12.07
C LYS A 382 11.56 -15.39 10.70
N SER A 383 11.33 -14.15 10.29
CA SER A 383 10.74 -13.84 8.99
C SER A 383 11.62 -14.31 7.83
N VAL A 384 12.94 -14.11 7.91
CA VAL A 384 13.88 -14.58 6.88
C VAL A 384 13.98 -16.11 6.86
N TYR A 385 13.95 -16.75 8.03
CA TYR A 385 13.89 -18.20 8.13
C TYR A 385 12.65 -18.79 7.45
N MET A 386 11.47 -18.20 7.69
CA MET A 386 10.24 -18.62 7.02
C MET A 386 10.29 -18.39 5.51
N PHE A 387 10.87 -17.27 5.07
CA PHE A 387 11.11 -16.99 3.65
C PHE A 387 11.97 -18.09 3.00
N LEU A 388 13.09 -18.49 3.62
CA LEU A 388 13.94 -19.55 3.08
C LEU A 388 13.22 -20.91 3.03
N LYS A 389 12.45 -21.25 4.07
CA LYS A 389 11.64 -22.47 4.06
C LYS A 389 10.65 -22.50 2.91
N GLN A 390 9.93 -21.40 2.69
CA GLN A 390 8.99 -21.29 1.58
C GLN A 390 9.70 -21.35 0.23
N LEU A 391 10.87 -20.70 0.09
CA LEU A 391 11.68 -20.80 -1.11
C LEU A 391 12.07 -22.25 -1.40
N PHE A 392 12.58 -22.98 -0.42
CA PHE A 392 12.99 -24.38 -0.58
C PHE A 392 11.82 -25.33 -0.90
N GLU A 393 10.63 -25.04 -0.37
CA GLU A 393 9.43 -25.83 -0.63
C GLU A 393 8.93 -25.67 -2.08
N HIS A 394 9.02 -24.45 -2.63
CA HIS A 394 8.44 -24.09 -3.92
C HIS A 394 9.45 -24.13 -5.07
N ALA A 395 10.74 -23.86 -4.82
CA ALA A 395 11.82 -23.87 -5.82
C ALA A 395 12.44 -25.27 -5.99
N ARG A 396 11.61 -26.29 -6.24
CA ARG A 396 12.02 -27.71 -6.23
C ARG A 396 13.03 -28.10 -7.31
N THR A 397 13.23 -27.28 -8.32
CA THR A 397 14.19 -27.51 -9.41
C THR A 397 15.45 -26.64 -9.30
N ALA A 398 15.60 -25.89 -8.21
CA ALA A 398 16.67 -24.91 -8.08
C ALA A 398 17.56 -25.17 -6.86
N THR A 399 18.86 -25.31 -7.09
CA THR A 399 19.87 -25.30 -6.03
C THR A 399 19.97 -23.91 -5.46
N CYS A 400 19.91 -23.76 -4.13
CA CYS A 400 20.02 -22.46 -3.47
C CYS A 400 21.35 -22.33 -2.74
N ILE A 401 22.10 -21.29 -3.06
CA ILE A 401 23.35 -20.89 -2.39
C ILE A 401 23.07 -19.58 -1.65
N ALA A 402 23.11 -19.60 -0.33
CA ALA A 402 22.95 -18.40 0.50
C ALA A 402 24.27 -18.02 1.16
N LEU A 403 24.67 -16.76 1.05
CA LEU A 403 25.88 -16.23 1.66
C LEU A 403 25.55 -15.55 2.99
N LEU A 404 26.30 -15.84 4.05
CA LEU A 404 26.08 -15.31 5.39
C LEU A 404 27.37 -14.70 5.94
N ASN A 405 27.33 -13.44 6.37
CA ASN A 405 28.45 -12.83 7.06
C ASN A 405 28.54 -13.38 8.49
N LYS A 406 29.56 -14.19 8.75
CA LYS A 406 29.76 -14.89 10.03
C LYS A 406 29.95 -13.95 11.24
N GLN A 407 30.37 -12.70 11.00
CA GLN A 407 30.66 -11.72 12.06
C GLN A 407 29.43 -10.87 12.43
N ALA A 408 28.39 -10.91 11.61
CA ALA A 408 27.25 -10.00 11.73
C ALA A 408 25.98 -10.66 12.31
N VAL A 409 26.04 -11.94 12.65
CA VAL A 409 24.91 -12.73 13.15
C VAL A 409 25.34 -13.47 14.43
N ASP A 410 24.46 -13.53 15.43
CA ASP A 410 24.71 -14.22 16.69
C ASP A 410 24.66 -15.75 16.52
N GLU A 411 25.27 -16.47 17.46
CA GLU A 411 25.42 -17.93 17.36
C GLU A 411 24.08 -18.67 17.30
N ASN A 412 23.05 -18.16 17.99
CA ASN A 412 21.72 -18.76 17.99
C ASN A 412 21.04 -18.65 16.63
N ALA A 413 21.09 -17.47 15.98
CA ALA A 413 20.53 -17.32 14.64
C ALA A 413 21.35 -18.09 13.60
N ARG A 414 22.68 -18.13 13.75
CA ARG A 414 23.54 -18.97 12.88
C ARG A 414 23.12 -20.43 12.92
N ALA A 415 23.02 -21.02 14.12
CA ALA A 415 22.61 -22.42 14.29
C ALA A 415 21.22 -22.72 13.69
N LEU A 416 20.28 -21.77 13.81
CA LEU A 416 18.96 -21.90 13.21
C LEU A 416 19.04 -22.02 11.67
N TYR A 417 19.87 -21.21 11.01
CA TYR A 417 20.05 -21.27 9.56
C TYR A 417 20.83 -22.53 9.15
N GLU A 418 21.93 -22.87 9.82
CA GLU A 418 22.69 -24.11 9.57
C GLU A 418 21.80 -25.37 9.58
N GLY A 419 20.73 -25.36 10.38
CA GLY A 419 19.76 -26.46 10.48
C GLY A 419 18.89 -26.69 9.23
N ILE A 420 18.70 -25.69 8.36
CA ILE A 420 17.85 -25.81 7.16
C ILE A 420 18.61 -26.02 5.84
N PHE A 421 19.94 -25.88 5.85
CA PHE A 421 20.80 -26.13 4.70
C PHE A 421 21.40 -27.54 4.73
N ASP A 422 21.52 -28.14 3.55
CA ASP A 422 22.01 -29.51 3.36
C ASP A 422 23.56 -29.55 3.41
N SER A 423 24.21 -28.46 3.00
CA SER A 423 25.68 -28.31 3.03
C SER A 423 26.09 -26.93 3.52
N ILE A 424 27.20 -26.84 4.22
CA ILE A 424 27.74 -25.60 4.78
C ILE A 424 29.22 -25.49 4.41
N TYR A 425 29.59 -24.34 3.85
CA TYR A 425 30.96 -23.98 3.50
C TYR A 425 31.39 -22.75 4.31
N ILE A 426 32.62 -22.75 4.80
CA ILE A 426 33.27 -21.57 5.40
C ILE A 426 34.28 -21.04 4.39
N VAL A 427 34.18 -19.74 4.08
CA VAL A 427 35.11 -18.97 3.27
C VAL A 427 35.86 -17.98 4.15
N ASN A 428 37.18 -18.11 4.18
CA ASN A 428 38.07 -17.23 4.90
C ASN A 428 39.32 -16.94 4.06
N SER A 429 40.28 -16.20 4.61
CA SER A 429 41.55 -15.88 3.93
C SER A 429 42.39 -17.09 3.53
N SER A 430 42.14 -18.28 4.12
CA SER A 430 42.81 -19.54 3.77
C SER A 430 42.10 -20.36 2.68
N GLY A 431 40.97 -19.88 2.15
CA GLY A 431 40.20 -20.52 1.09
C GLY A 431 38.80 -20.95 1.55
N SER A 432 38.17 -21.86 0.79
CA SER A 432 36.86 -22.43 1.13
C SER A 432 36.97 -23.86 1.69
N ARG A 433 36.30 -24.15 2.80
CA ARG A 433 36.22 -25.49 3.41
C ARG A 433 34.77 -25.89 3.64
N ARG A 434 34.40 -27.11 3.26
CA ARG A 434 33.11 -27.71 3.63
C ARG A 434 33.14 -28.24 5.06
N ILE A 435 32.11 -27.94 5.85
CA ILE A 435 31.98 -28.39 7.26
C ILE A 435 30.76 -29.31 7.49
N LYS A 436 29.80 -29.30 6.55
CA LYS A 436 28.62 -30.15 6.44
C LYS A 436 28.32 -30.29 4.95
#